data_AF-A0A918DNP6-F1
#
_entry.id   AF-A0A918DNP6-F1
#
_cell.length_a   1.000
_cell.length_b   1.000
_cell.length_c   1.000
_cell.angle_alpha   90.00
_cell.angle_beta   90.00
_cell.angle_gamma   90.00
#
_symmetry.space_group_name_H-M   'P 1'
#
loop_
_entity.id
_entity.type
_entity.pdbx_description
1 polymer ?
#
loop_
_entity_poly.entity_id
_entity_poly.type
_entity_poly.pdbx_seq_one_letter_code
_entity_poly.pdbx_strand_id
1 'polypeptide(L)'
;MVEGVARQTDSRHAGDWDAEQSRSLAALLGAGLSPVQAVEVLRQQYPQHGWLLAKLLRRLRQGRPLADALRGLDLYDRQALLLLEAAGLAGRQPEALRLIATAGERQRRLQARLRAQLWLPLAMLLLASLAGLLLRMHWYGQPAGGALLAVTLPFGAAVAATTLMLRLLRRDSGFWLSWGWRLGLQRLALYRRWFDYRFLLLLRWPFEAGVSAAEAARLAGGMLDLPAYRRKLASARRRLDAGEALVPSLANEALLMTASSREQLAAAEAAGRLPEAIGHRLEVEGAGLDLCLDAFYEWLPRIYYLAVLSLGLGTLI
;
A
#
# COMPACT_ATOMS: atom_id res chain seq x y z
N MET A 1 -16.34 -27.58 -28.88
CA MET A 1 -15.92 -27.86 -27.48
C MET A 1 -14.57 -27.20 -27.15
N VAL A 2 -14.28 -26.00 -27.69
CA VAL A 2 -12.98 -25.29 -27.54
C VAL A 2 -13.15 -23.91 -26.86
N GLU A 3 -14.37 -23.45 -26.58
CA GLU A 3 -14.62 -22.14 -25.94
C GLU A 3 -14.51 -22.13 -24.41
N GLY A 4 -14.25 -23.28 -23.77
CA GLY A 4 -14.21 -23.41 -22.31
C GLY A 4 -12.87 -23.06 -21.65
N VAL A 5 -11.77 -23.04 -22.41
CA VAL A 5 -10.41 -22.95 -21.84
C VAL A 5 -9.88 -21.50 -21.78
N ALA A 6 -10.45 -20.57 -22.56
CA ALA A 6 -10.00 -19.18 -22.62
C ALA A 6 -10.44 -18.29 -21.43
N ARG A 7 -11.36 -18.78 -20.56
CA ARG A 7 -11.84 -17.98 -19.41
C ARG A 7 -11.03 -18.17 -18.13
N GLN A 8 -10.08 -19.11 -18.09
CA GLN A 8 -9.38 -19.47 -16.85
C GLN A 8 -7.96 -18.89 -16.74
N THR A 9 -7.45 -18.23 -17.79
CA THR A 9 -6.17 -17.49 -17.80
C THR A 9 -6.33 -16.00 -17.47
N ASP A 10 -7.57 -15.50 -17.36
CA ASP A 10 -7.86 -14.06 -17.30
C ASP A 10 -7.68 -13.43 -15.90
N SER A 11 -7.68 -14.23 -14.83
CA SER A 11 -7.52 -13.75 -13.45
C SER A 11 -6.06 -13.58 -13.00
N ARG A 12 -5.08 -13.88 -13.86
CA ARG A 12 -3.64 -13.80 -13.50
C ARG A 12 -2.97 -12.46 -13.82
N HIS A 13 -3.58 -11.60 -14.65
CA HIS A 13 -2.94 -10.37 -15.14
C HIS A 13 -3.43 -9.08 -14.45
N ALA A 14 -4.42 -9.14 -13.56
CA ALA A 14 -4.78 -7.97 -12.74
C ALA A 14 -3.64 -7.56 -11.78
N GLY A 15 -2.71 -8.48 -11.50
CA GLY A 15 -1.57 -8.25 -10.60
C GLY A 15 -0.44 -7.38 -11.16
N ASP A 16 -0.47 -7.08 -12.47
CA ASP A 16 0.56 -6.28 -13.17
C ASP A 16 0.04 -4.88 -13.57
N TRP A 17 -1.15 -4.49 -13.06
CA TRP A 17 -1.55 -3.09 -13.14
C TRP A 17 -0.59 -2.27 -12.29
N ASP A 18 0.24 -1.53 -13.00
CA ASP A 18 1.49 -1.08 -12.47
C ASP A 18 1.55 0.46 -12.43
N ALA A 19 2.68 0.96 -11.97
CA ALA A 19 2.92 2.39 -11.80
C ALA A 19 3.06 3.10 -13.14
N GLU A 20 3.51 2.37 -14.16
CA GLU A 20 3.71 2.91 -15.50
C GLU A 20 2.37 3.21 -16.18
N GLN A 21 1.40 2.31 -16.10
CA GLN A 21 0.03 2.54 -16.61
C GLN A 21 -0.65 3.68 -15.85
N SER A 22 -0.42 3.78 -14.54
CA SER A 22 -0.92 4.90 -13.72
C SER A 22 -0.28 6.22 -14.15
N ARG A 23 1.02 6.23 -14.48
CA ARG A 23 1.76 7.41 -14.96
C ARG A 23 1.33 7.81 -16.38
N SER A 24 1.11 6.85 -17.26
CA SER A 24 0.57 7.06 -18.61
C SER A 24 -0.85 7.62 -18.55
N LEU A 25 -1.72 7.07 -17.68
CA LEU A 25 -3.05 7.63 -17.44
C LEU A 25 -2.96 9.06 -16.92
N ALA A 26 -2.06 9.34 -15.97
CA ALA A 26 -1.85 10.68 -15.45
C ALA A 26 -1.37 11.67 -16.52
N ALA A 27 -0.48 11.24 -17.41
CA ALA A 27 0.03 12.07 -18.49
C ALA A 27 -1.06 12.40 -19.52
N LEU A 28 -1.87 11.41 -19.91
CA LEU A 28 -2.97 11.59 -20.84
C LEU A 28 -4.06 12.52 -20.27
N LEU A 29 -4.47 12.30 -19.02
CA LEU A 29 -5.42 13.20 -18.35
C LEU A 29 -4.83 14.60 -18.15
N GLY A 30 -3.55 14.70 -17.81
CA GLY A 30 -2.84 15.97 -17.67
C GLY A 30 -2.68 16.73 -18.99
N ALA A 31 -2.70 16.03 -20.12
CA ALA A 31 -2.73 16.62 -21.47
C ALA A 31 -4.14 17.06 -21.89
N GLY A 32 -5.14 16.95 -21.00
CA GLY A 32 -6.52 17.39 -21.24
C GLY A 32 -7.40 16.35 -21.94
N LEU A 33 -6.92 15.12 -22.15
CA LEU A 33 -7.79 14.06 -22.69
C LEU A 33 -8.87 13.70 -21.66
N SER A 34 -10.08 13.44 -22.14
CA SER A 34 -11.14 12.91 -21.29
C SER A 34 -10.77 11.50 -20.76
N PRO A 35 -11.31 11.06 -19.60
CA PRO A 35 -11.06 9.71 -19.09
C PRO A 35 -11.36 8.58 -20.07
N VAL A 36 -12.37 8.76 -20.92
CA VAL A 36 -12.74 7.78 -21.96
C VAL A 36 -11.61 7.68 -23.01
N GLN A 37 -11.15 8.81 -23.55
CA GLN A 37 -10.07 8.86 -24.54
C GLN A 37 -8.74 8.34 -23.97
N ALA A 38 -8.40 8.76 -22.75
CA ALA A 38 -7.17 8.32 -22.10
C ALA A 38 -7.14 6.79 -21.92
N VAL A 39 -8.27 6.18 -21.52
CA VAL A 39 -8.39 4.72 -21.39
C VAL A 39 -8.36 4.00 -22.74
N GLU A 40 -8.91 4.60 -23.80
CA GLU A 40 -8.79 4.04 -25.16
C GLU A 40 -7.34 3.98 -25.64
N VAL A 41 -6.58 5.06 -25.43
CA VAL A 41 -5.14 5.10 -25.73
C VAL A 41 -4.37 4.07 -24.91
N LEU A 42 -4.63 3.98 -23.60
CA LEU A 42 -4.01 2.97 -22.73
C LEU A 42 -4.30 1.54 -23.20
N ARG A 43 -5.52 1.28 -23.70
CA ARG A 43 -5.90 -0.04 -24.19
C ARG A 43 -5.08 -0.46 -25.42
N GLN A 44 -4.70 0.51 -26.26
CA GLN A 44 -3.82 0.27 -27.41
C GLN A 44 -2.36 0.08 -26.97
N GLN A 45 -1.90 0.86 -25.98
CA GLN A 45 -0.53 0.77 -25.45
C GLN A 45 -0.28 -0.51 -24.64
N TYR A 46 -1.29 -0.99 -23.91
CA TYR A 46 -1.17 -2.14 -23.00
C TYR A 46 -2.21 -3.23 -23.35
N PRO A 47 -2.08 -3.91 -24.51
CA PRO A 47 -3.05 -4.91 -24.97
C PRO A 47 -3.22 -6.08 -23.98
N GLN A 48 -2.20 -6.39 -23.19
CA GLN A 48 -2.26 -7.41 -22.13
C GLN A 48 -3.29 -7.11 -21.03
N HIS A 49 -3.66 -5.84 -20.83
CA HIS A 49 -4.72 -5.40 -19.91
C HIS A 49 -6.04 -5.07 -20.64
N GLY A 50 -6.18 -5.47 -21.90
CA GLY A 50 -7.25 -5.02 -22.79
C GLY A 50 -8.66 -5.30 -22.26
N TRP A 51 -8.88 -6.44 -21.59
CA TRP A 51 -10.18 -6.81 -21.02
C TRP A 51 -10.57 -5.93 -19.81
N LEU A 52 -9.62 -5.63 -18.92
CA LEU A 52 -9.80 -4.74 -17.77
C LEU A 52 -10.12 -3.33 -18.23
N LEU A 53 -9.33 -2.84 -19.19
CA LEU A 53 -9.51 -1.53 -19.79
C LEU A 53 -10.81 -1.42 -20.57
N ALA A 54 -11.26 -2.47 -21.25
CA ALA A 54 -12.57 -2.51 -21.89
C ALA A 54 -13.72 -2.43 -20.87
N LYS A 55 -13.59 -3.13 -19.73
CA LYS A 55 -14.56 -3.07 -18.63
C LYS A 55 -14.59 -1.68 -17.99
N LEU A 56 -13.44 -1.06 -17.78
CA LEU A 56 -13.31 0.32 -17.31
C LEU A 56 -13.95 1.30 -18.30
N LEU A 57 -13.61 1.20 -19.57
CA LEU A 57 -14.13 2.05 -20.64
C LEU A 57 -15.67 2.00 -20.71
N ARG A 58 -16.26 0.81 -20.60
CA ARG A 58 -17.71 0.65 -20.55
C ARG A 58 -18.33 1.40 -19.36
N ARG A 59 -17.70 1.36 -18.19
CA ARG A 59 -18.18 2.06 -16.99
C ARG A 59 -18.04 3.59 -17.12
N LEU A 60 -16.94 4.06 -17.71
CA LEU A 60 -16.73 5.48 -17.98
C LEU A 60 -17.74 6.02 -19.00
N ARG A 61 -18.01 5.26 -20.06
CA ARG A 61 -19.04 5.59 -21.07
C ARG A 61 -20.47 5.65 -20.50
N GLN A 62 -20.71 5.02 -19.34
CA GLN A 62 -21.97 5.14 -18.60
C GLN A 62 -22.05 6.42 -17.75
N GLY A 63 -21.06 7.32 -17.84
CA GLY A 63 -21.02 8.57 -17.08
C GLY A 63 -20.52 8.41 -15.64
N ARG A 64 -19.98 7.24 -15.26
CA ARG A 64 -19.42 7.06 -13.91
C ARG A 64 -18.10 7.84 -13.78
N PRO A 65 -17.86 8.53 -12.65
CA PRO A 65 -16.59 9.18 -12.41
C PRO A 65 -15.45 8.15 -12.33
N LEU A 66 -14.22 8.58 -12.62
CA LEU A 66 -13.06 7.70 -12.78
C LEU A 66 -12.83 6.78 -11.57
N ALA A 67 -12.86 7.34 -10.35
CA ALA A 67 -12.70 6.56 -9.11
C ALA A 67 -13.75 5.45 -8.99
N ASP A 68 -15.02 5.77 -9.27
CA ASP A 68 -16.13 4.79 -9.21
C ASP A 68 -16.04 3.74 -10.31
N ALA A 69 -15.57 4.13 -11.50
CA ALA A 69 -15.40 3.22 -12.62
C ALA A 69 -14.30 2.18 -12.34
N LEU A 70 -13.24 2.59 -11.61
CA LEU A 70 -12.14 1.74 -11.17
C LEU A 70 -12.49 0.82 -10.00
N ARG A 71 -13.47 1.18 -9.15
CA ARG A 71 -13.89 0.35 -8.00
C ARG A 71 -14.29 -1.05 -8.44
N GLY A 72 -13.68 -2.08 -7.84
CA GLY A 72 -13.97 -3.48 -8.13
C GLY A 72 -13.36 -4.01 -9.43
N LEU A 73 -12.38 -3.31 -10.03
CA LEU A 73 -11.52 -3.84 -11.08
C LEU A 73 -10.18 -4.41 -10.57
N ASP A 74 -9.94 -4.36 -9.27
CA ASP A 74 -8.70 -4.80 -8.59
C ASP A 74 -7.40 -4.19 -9.16
N LEU A 75 -7.51 -3.04 -9.87
CA LEU A 75 -6.39 -2.29 -10.44
C LEU A 75 -5.71 -1.39 -9.40
N TYR A 76 -6.52 -0.84 -8.49
CA TYR A 76 -6.07 0.09 -7.47
C TYR A 76 -6.54 -0.39 -6.12
N ASP A 77 -5.69 -0.23 -5.11
CA ASP A 77 -6.06 -0.46 -3.74
C ASP A 77 -7.11 0.57 -3.27
N ARG A 78 -7.72 0.29 -2.11
CA ARG A 78 -8.81 1.12 -1.60
C ARG A 78 -8.35 2.56 -1.33
N GLN A 79 -7.11 2.75 -0.87
CA GLN A 79 -6.59 4.09 -0.56
C GLN A 79 -6.32 4.90 -1.82
N ALA A 80 -5.76 4.30 -2.87
CA ALA A 80 -5.60 4.93 -4.16
C ALA A 80 -6.95 5.35 -4.74
N LEU A 81 -7.99 4.52 -4.60
CA LEU A 81 -9.35 4.88 -5.03
C LEU A 81 -9.92 6.06 -4.23
N LEU A 82 -9.70 6.11 -2.91
CA LEU A 82 -10.13 7.25 -2.07
C LEU A 82 -9.35 8.53 -2.40
N LEU A 83 -8.06 8.41 -2.66
CA LEU A 83 -7.22 9.50 -3.11
C LEU A 83 -7.70 10.05 -4.46
N LEU A 84 -8.05 9.17 -5.41
CA LEU A 84 -8.62 9.56 -6.70
C LEU A 84 -10.01 10.19 -6.57
N GLU A 85 -10.83 9.73 -5.65
CA GLU A 85 -12.13 10.32 -5.35
C GLU A 85 -11.97 11.75 -4.81
N ALA A 86 -11.10 11.92 -3.81
CA ALA A 86 -10.78 13.21 -3.21
C ALA A 86 -10.18 14.20 -4.22
N ALA A 87 -9.24 13.73 -5.05
CA ALA A 87 -8.65 14.52 -6.12
C ALA A 87 -9.61 14.77 -7.29
N GLY A 88 -10.60 13.89 -7.48
CA GLY A 88 -11.68 14.08 -8.46
C GLY A 88 -12.52 15.30 -8.17
N LEU A 89 -12.88 15.53 -6.89
CA LEU A 89 -13.58 16.74 -6.47
C LEU A 89 -12.73 18.00 -6.69
N ALA A 90 -11.41 17.86 -6.62
CA ALA A 90 -10.44 18.94 -6.81
C ALA A 90 -10.07 19.23 -8.27
N GLY A 91 -10.50 18.37 -9.21
CA GLY A 91 -9.98 18.42 -10.59
C GLY A 91 -8.49 18.05 -10.70
N ARG A 92 -7.91 17.42 -9.69
CA ARG A 92 -6.47 17.09 -9.58
C ARG A 92 -6.18 15.59 -9.71
N GLN A 93 -7.03 14.89 -10.45
CA GLN A 93 -6.87 13.45 -10.74
C GLN A 93 -5.51 13.11 -11.37
N PRO A 94 -4.94 13.92 -12.30
CA PRO A 94 -3.60 13.66 -12.83
C PRO A 94 -2.53 13.63 -11.73
N GLU A 95 -2.56 14.58 -10.80
CA GLU A 95 -1.60 14.66 -9.70
C GLU A 95 -1.75 13.49 -8.73
N ALA A 96 -2.99 13.10 -8.39
CA ALA A 96 -3.24 11.91 -7.59
C ALA A 96 -2.72 10.63 -8.25
N LEU A 97 -2.93 10.46 -9.56
CA LEU A 97 -2.38 9.32 -10.31
C LEU A 97 -0.85 9.32 -10.36
N ARG A 98 -0.20 10.49 -10.49
CA ARG A 98 1.26 10.61 -10.40
C ARG A 98 1.77 10.19 -9.03
N LEU A 99 1.05 10.54 -7.97
CA LEU A 99 1.40 10.14 -6.62
C LEU A 99 1.25 8.62 -6.42
N ILE A 100 0.15 8.05 -6.91
CA ILE A 100 -0.09 6.60 -6.90
C ILE A 100 1.01 5.87 -7.68
N ALA A 101 1.36 6.36 -8.87
CA ALA A 101 2.45 5.82 -9.69
C ALA A 101 3.78 5.86 -8.94
N THR A 102 4.12 6.99 -8.34
CA THR A 102 5.38 7.17 -7.59
C THR A 102 5.45 6.23 -6.37
N ALA A 103 4.34 6.11 -5.63
CA ALA A 103 4.23 5.17 -4.51
C ALA A 103 4.36 3.70 -4.98
N GLY A 104 3.76 3.36 -6.12
CA GLY A 104 3.85 2.03 -6.73
C GLY A 104 5.26 1.69 -7.21
N GLU A 105 5.96 2.62 -7.87
CA GLU A 105 7.37 2.49 -8.28
C GLU A 105 8.27 2.24 -7.07
N ARG A 106 8.08 3.01 -5.99
CA ARG A 106 8.83 2.82 -4.75
C ARG A 106 8.60 1.42 -4.19
N GLN A 107 7.34 1.02 -4.09
CA GLN A 107 6.96 -0.30 -3.58
C GLN A 107 7.57 -1.43 -4.41
N ARG A 108 7.61 -1.30 -5.75
CA ARG A 108 8.30 -2.27 -6.61
C ARG A 108 9.81 -2.29 -6.40
N ARG A 109 10.46 -1.13 -6.31
CA ARG A 109 11.91 -1.05 -6.05
C ARG A 109 12.26 -1.76 -4.75
N LEU A 110 11.48 -1.53 -3.69
CA LEU A 110 11.64 -2.19 -2.40
C LEU A 110 11.42 -3.71 -2.52
N GLN A 111 10.37 -4.15 -3.21
CA GLN A 111 10.12 -5.57 -3.44
C GLN A 111 11.21 -6.24 -4.27
N ALA A 112 11.72 -5.59 -5.30
CA ALA A 112 12.80 -6.10 -6.13
C ALA A 112 14.10 -6.23 -5.33
N ARG A 113 14.45 -5.21 -4.52
CA ARG A 113 15.59 -5.24 -3.60
C ARG A 113 15.48 -6.39 -2.61
N LEU A 114 14.31 -6.57 -1.99
CA LEU A 114 14.09 -7.69 -1.06
C LEU A 114 14.16 -9.05 -1.76
N ARG A 115 13.54 -9.21 -2.93
CA ARG A 115 13.60 -10.48 -3.68
C ARG A 115 15.04 -10.82 -4.04
N ALA A 116 15.83 -9.84 -4.49
CA ALA A 116 17.25 -10.03 -4.78
C ALA A 116 18.04 -10.44 -3.53
N GLN A 117 17.79 -9.78 -2.39
CA GLN A 117 18.45 -10.12 -1.13
C GLN A 117 17.97 -11.44 -0.51
N LEU A 118 16.78 -11.92 -0.84
CA LEU A 118 16.24 -13.19 -0.32
C LEU A 118 16.60 -14.42 -1.17
N TRP A 119 17.12 -14.21 -2.38
CA TRP A 119 17.62 -15.31 -3.21
C TRP A 119 18.86 -15.99 -2.62
N LEU A 120 19.79 -15.19 -2.10
CA LEU A 120 21.03 -15.69 -1.48
C LEU A 120 20.79 -16.63 -0.28
N PRO A 121 19.95 -16.31 0.73
CA PRO A 121 19.70 -17.20 1.86
C PRO A 121 18.95 -18.46 1.44
N LEU A 122 18.07 -18.36 0.43
CA LEU A 122 17.39 -19.53 -0.10
C LEU A 122 18.36 -20.51 -0.77
N ALA A 123 19.35 -20.00 -1.51
CA ALA A 123 20.42 -20.82 -2.08
C ALA A 123 21.30 -21.47 -0.99
N MET A 124 21.68 -20.72 0.05
CA MET A 124 22.43 -21.28 1.18
C MET A 124 21.64 -22.34 1.95
N LEU A 125 20.34 -22.12 2.17
CA LEU A 125 19.43 -23.12 2.77
C LEU A 125 19.34 -24.40 1.95
N LEU A 126 19.29 -24.26 0.63
CA LEU A 126 19.27 -25.41 -0.28
C LEU A 126 20.58 -26.20 -0.18
N LEU A 127 21.72 -25.52 -0.15
CA LEU A 127 23.03 -26.16 0.01
C LEU A 127 23.20 -26.83 1.38
N ALA A 128 22.80 -26.16 2.46
CA ALA A 128 22.84 -26.70 3.83
C ALA A 128 21.90 -27.90 3.98
N SER A 129 20.70 -27.83 3.41
CA SER A 129 19.76 -28.94 3.33
C SER A 129 20.36 -30.15 2.64
N LEU A 130 21.02 -29.93 1.49
CA LEU A 130 21.66 -31.01 0.73
C LEU A 130 22.85 -31.62 1.48
N ALA A 131 23.71 -30.79 2.07
CA ALA A 131 24.84 -31.25 2.89
C ALA A 131 24.37 -32.04 4.13
N GLY A 132 23.35 -31.55 4.83
CA GLY A 132 22.75 -32.23 5.98
C GLY A 132 22.06 -33.55 5.62
N LEU A 133 21.51 -33.67 4.41
CA LEU A 133 20.99 -34.95 3.90
C LEU A 133 22.11 -35.97 3.69
N LEU A 134 23.20 -35.56 3.03
CA LEU A 134 24.35 -36.43 2.75
C LEU A 134 25.03 -36.89 4.04
N LEU A 135 25.23 -35.99 5.01
CA LEU A 135 25.87 -36.32 6.28
C LEU A 135 25.03 -37.33 7.09
N ARG A 136 23.71 -37.14 7.16
CA ARG A 136 22.80 -38.07 7.86
C ARG A 136 22.74 -39.46 7.21
N MET A 137 22.71 -39.50 5.88
CA MET A 137 22.72 -40.77 5.14
C MET A 137 24.02 -41.55 5.36
N HIS A 138 25.17 -40.87 5.32
CA HIS A 138 26.47 -41.54 5.37
C HIS A 138 26.94 -41.88 6.77
N TRP A 139 26.74 -40.99 7.76
CA TRP A 139 27.29 -41.18 9.12
C TRP A 139 26.31 -41.80 10.12
N TYR A 140 25.02 -41.47 10.03
CA TYR A 140 24.05 -41.85 11.06
C TYR A 140 23.24 -43.12 10.74
N GLY A 141 23.37 -43.68 9.53
CA GLY A 141 22.67 -44.90 9.13
C GLY A 141 21.14 -44.83 9.23
N GLN A 142 20.56 -43.62 9.22
CA GLN A 142 19.12 -43.44 9.37
C GLN A 142 18.36 -44.00 8.15
N PRO A 143 17.14 -44.54 8.36
CA PRO A 143 16.26 -44.88 7.25
C PRO A 143 15.99 -43.63 6.40
N ALA A 144 16.10 -43.78 5.07
CA ALA A 144 16.03 -42.67 4.11
C ALA A 144 14.80 -41.76 4.32
N GLY A 145 13.67 -42.31 4.76
CA GLY A 145 12.46 -41.53 5.06
C GLY A 145 12.61 -40.52 6.21
N GLY A 146 13.30 -40.88 7.29
CA GLY A 146 13.50 -39.99 8.44
C GLY A 146 14.43 -38.82 8.11
N ALA A 147 15.52 -39.10 7.40
CA ALA A 147 16.47 -38.07 6.94
C ALA A 147 15.82 -37.10 5.94
N LEU A 148 14.98 -37.60 5.03
CA LEU A 148 14.23 -36.75 4.09
C LEU A 148 13.25 -35.83 4.82
N LEU A 149 12.49 -36.33 5.80
CA LEU A 149 11.55 -35.50 6.56
C LEU A 149 12.25 -34.40 7.38
N ALA A 150 13.37 -34.73 8.05
CA ALA A 150 14.14 -33.80 8.86
C ALA A 150 14.71 -32.62 8.05
N VAL A 151 14.97 -32.81 6.76
CA VAL A 151 15.50 -31.76 5.86
C VAL A 151 14.40 -31.03 5.12
N THR A 152 13.40 -31.75 4.60
CA THR A 152 12.32 -31.17 3.78
C THR A 152 11.37 -30.30 4.59
N LEU A 153 11.09 -30.63 5.86
CA LEU A 153 10.24 -29.83 6.74
C LEU A 153 10.78 -28.41 6.99
N PRO A 154 12.02 -28.23 7.49
CA PRO A 154 12.58 -26.89 7.72
C PRO A 154 12.80 -26.12 6.42
N PHE A 155 13.23 -26.79 5.34
CA PHE A 155 13.36 -26.15 4.03
C PHE A 155 12.01 -25.65 3.51
N GLY A 156 10.97 -26.49 3.57
CA GLY A 156 9.61 -26.14 3.20
C GLY A 156 9.06 -25.00 4.06
N ALA A 157 9.30 -25.04 5.38
CA ALA A 157 8.92 -23.97 6.30
C ALA A 157 9.63 -22.65 5.97
N ALA A 158 10.91 -22.67 5.60
CA ALA A 158 11.64 -21.48 5.20
C ALA A 158 11.12 -20.89 3.88
N VAL A 159 10.83 -21.73 2.88
CA VAL A 159 10.19 -21.30 1.62
C VAL A 159 8.80 -20.73 1.88
N ALA A 160 7.99 -21.40 2.70
CA ALA A 160 6.68 -20.92 3.10
C ALA A 160 6.77 -19.58 3.85
N ALA A 161 7.74 -19.42 4.76
CA ALA A 161 7.99 -18.18 5.48
C ALA A 161 8.43 -17.05 4.54
N THR A 162 9.32 -17.31 3.58
CA THR A 162 9.74 -16.32 2.58
C THR A 162 8.58 -15.89 1.70
N THR A 163 7.80 -16.85 1.19
CA THR A 163 6.64 -16.54 0.35
C THR A 163 5.56 -15.81 1.14
N LEU A 164 5.32 -16.17 2.40
CA LEU A 164 4.42 -15.46 3.30
C LEU A 164 4.91 -14.05 3.61
N MET A 165 6.21 -13.87 3.90
CA MET A 165 6.82 -12.57 4.16
C MET A 165 6.68 -11.66 2.94
N LEU A 166 6.99 -12.15 1.74
CA LEU A 166 6.80 -11.41 0.50
C LEU A 166 5.33 -11.09 0.24
N ARG A 167 4.40 -12.01 0.54
CA ARG A 167 2.94 -11.76 0.41
C ARG A 167 2.44 -10.71 1.38
N LEU A 168 2.91 -10.73 2.64
CA LEU A 168 2.55 -9.75 3.66
C LEU A 168 3.09 -8.38 3.30
N LEU A 169 4.35 -8.29 2.86
CA LEU A 169 4.94 -7.02 2.44
C LEU A 169 4.33 -6.46 1.15
N ARG A 170 3.79 -7.33 0.28
CA ARG A 170 3.00 -6.93 -0.90
C ARG A 170 1.61 -6.42 -0.55
N ARG A 171 1.13 -6.65 0.66
CA ARG A 171 -0.23 -6.27 1.08
C ARG A 171 -0.34 -4.76 1.24
N ASP A 172 -1.50 -4.22 0.86
CA ASP A 172 -1.81 -2.79 0.88
C ASP A 172 -1.33 -2.12 2.17
N SER A 173 -0.69 -0.97 2.04
CA SER A 173 -0.37 -0.05 3.15
C SER A 173 -1.52 0.14 4.15
N GLY A 174 -2.77 0.13 3.69
CA GLY A 174 -3.96 0.33 4.52
C GLY A 174 -4.27 -0.86 5.41
N PHE A 175 -3.90 -2.06 4.98
CA PHE A 175 -3.95 -3.25 5.80
C PHE A 175 -3.06 -3.10 7.03
N TRP A 176 -1.80 -2.70 6.83
CA TRP A 176 -0.85 -2.48 7.93
C TRP A 176 -1.29 -1.36 8.87
N LEU A 177 -1.84 -0.28 8.32
CA LEU A 177 -2.36 0.84 9.08
C LEU A 177 -3.56 0.40 9.93
N SER A 178 -4.48 -0.39 9.37
CA SER A 178 -5.62 -0.96 10.11
C SER A 178 -5.18 -1.97 11.18
N TRP A 179 -4.16 -2.78 10.90
CA TRP A 179 -3.65 -3.79 11.82
C TRP A 179 -2.94 -3.14 13.01
N GLY A 180 -2.08 -2.14 12.76
CA GLY A 180 -1.43 -1.37 13.83
C GLY A 180 -2.43 -0.62 14.71
N TRP A 181 -3.55 -0.15 14.14
CA TRP A 181 -4.60 0.47 14.94
C TRP A 181 -5.27 -0.55 15.88
N ARG A 182 -5.59 -1.76 15.39
CA ARG A 182 -6.20 -2.85 16.17
C ARG A 182 -5.31 -3.34 17.30
N LEU A 183 -3.99 -3.38 17.06
CA LEU A 183 -2.99 -3.76 18.04
C LEU A 183 -2.66 -2.64 19.05
N GLY A 184 -3.26 -1.45 18.91
CA GLY A 184 -2.97 -0.33 19.80
C GLY A 184 -1.57 0.28 19.60
N LEU A 185 -0.94 0.07 18.43
CA LEU A 185 0.37 0.65 18.07
C LEU A 185 0.34 2.18 17.92
N GLN A 186 -0.80 2.81 18.19
CA GLN A 186 -1.01 4.25 18.29
C GLN A 186 -0.06 4.92 19.29
N ARG A 187 0.54 4.16 20.21
CA ARG A 187 1.56 4.64 21.16
C ARG A 187 2.94 4.81 20.51
N LEU A 188 3.23 4.12 19.40
CA LEU A 188 4.51 4.18 18.71
C LEU A 188 4.61 5.43 17.84
N ALA A 189 5.70 6.19 17.99
CA ALA A 189 5.91 7.44 17.26
C ALA A 189 5.90 7.26 15.73
N LEU A 190 6.49 6.17 15.23
CA LEU A 190 6.54 5.89 13.78
C LEU A 190 5.14 5.65 13.21
N TYR A 191 4.30 4.89 13.91
CA TYR A 191 2.93 4.63 13.49
C TYR A 191 2.10 5.92 13.45
N ARG A 192 2.24 6.78 14.48
CA ARG A 192 1.55 8.09 14.54
C ARG A 192 1.92 8.97 13.35
N ARG A 193 3.21 9.10 13.05
CA ARG A 193 3.71 9.88 11.89
C ARG A 193 3.18 9.32 10.57
N TRP A 194 3.20 8.00 10.40
CA TRP A 194 2.74 7.38 9.17
C TRP A 194 1.23 7.51 8.96
N PHE A 195 0.45 7.38 10.04
CA PHE A 195 -0.98 7.65 10.07
C PHE A 195 -1.25 9.11 9.67
N ASP A 196 -0.61 10.07 10.35
CA ASP A 196 -0.82 11.50 10.12
C ASP A 196 -0.51 11.89 8.67
N TYR A 197 0.63 11.45 8.13
CA TYR A 197 1.01 11.69 6.74
C TYR A 197 -0.06 11.21 5.76
N ARG A 198 -0.53 9.96 5.90
CA ARG A 198 -1.55 9.39 4.99
C ARG A 198 -2.90 10.08 5.14
N PHE A 199 -3.28 10.46 6.36
CA PHE A 199 -4.53 11.14 6.65
C PHE A 199 -4.54 12.57 6.08
N LEU A 200 -3.46 13.32 6.30
CA LEU A 200 -3.27 14.67 5.75
C LEU A 200 -3.20 14.67 4.22
N LEU A 201 -2.61 13.63 3.63
CA LEU A 201 -2.55 13.48 2.17
C LEU A 201 -3.93 13.37 1.53
N LEU A 202 -4.86 12.63 2.18
CA LEU A 202 -6.24 12.53 1.70
C LEU A 202 -7.02 13.83 1.89
N LEU A 203 -6.73 14.58 2.96
CA LEU A 203 -7.36 15.86 3.25
C LEU A 203 -6.89 17.00 2.35
N ARG A 204 -5.64 16.95 1.86
CA ARG A 204 -5.06 18.01 1.02
C ARG A 204 -5.90 18.30 -0.22
N TRP A 205 -6.28 17.27 -0.97
CA TRP A 205 -6.94 17.46 -2.28
C TRP A 205 -8.33 18.09 -2.18
N PRO A 206 -9.24 17.65 -1.29
CA PRO A 206 -10.51 18.33 -1.10
C PRO A 206 -10.35 19.80 -0.69
N PHE A 207 -9.35 20.15 0.12
CA PHE A 207 -9.12 21.55 0.46
C PHE A 207 -8.65 22.39 -0.72
N GLU A 208 -7.77 21.85 -1.57
CA GLU A 208 -7.39 22.51 -2.83
C GLU A 208 -8.58 22.68 -3.79
N ALA A 209 -9.61 21.83 -3.66
CA ALA A 209 -10.87 21.91 -4.40
C ALA A 209 -11.83 23.01 -3.90
N GLY A 210 -11.54 23.62 -2.74
CA GLY A 210 -12.52 24.45 -2.02
C GLY A 210 -13.68 23.66 -1.39
N VAL A 211 -13.53 22.34 -1.23
CA VAL A 211 -14.52 21.50 -0.56
C VAL A 211 -14.48 21.74 0.96
N SER A 212 -15.64 21.67 1.61
CA SER A 212 -15.75 21.90 3.05
C SER A 212 -14.96 20.89 3.88
N ALA A 213 -14.52 21.31 5.06
CA ALA A 213 -13.77 20.46 5.98
C ALA A 213 -14.54 19.20 6.40
N ALA A 214 -15.87 19.29 6.53
CA ALA A 214 -16.74 18.17 6.85
C ALA A 214 -16.77 17.10 5.74
N GLU A 215 -16.77 17.53 4.48
CA GLU A 215 -16.78 16.64 3.33
C GLU A 215 -15.38 16.02 3.09
N ALA A 216 -14.31 16.80 3.30
CA ALA A 216 -12.95 16.27 3.34
C ALA A 216 -12.79 15.17 4.41
N ALA A 217 -13.34 15.41 5.60
CA ALA A 217 -13.37 14.41 6.68
C ALA A 217 -14.23 13.19 6.30
N ARG A 218 -15.35 13.36 5.60
CA ARG A 218 -16.18 12.23 5.12
C ARG A 218 -15.36 11.29 4.23
N LEU A 219 -14.62 11.84 3.27
CA LEU A 219 -13.76 11.06 2.37
C LEU A 219 -12.65 10.33 3.12
N ALA A 220 -12.03 11.00 4.09
CA ALA A 220 -11.04 10.37 4.96
C ALA A 220 -11.62 9.21 5.79
N GLY A 221 -12.94 9.15 6.00
CA GLY A 221 -13.62 8.04 6.69
C GLY A 221 -13.49 6.70 5.98
N GLY A 222 -13.28 6.72 4.67
CA GLY A 222 -13.01 5.53 3.89
C GLY A 222 -11.63 4.92 4.14
N MET A 223 -10.68 5.68 4.70
CA MET A 223 -9.25 5.34 4.77
C MET A 223 -8.97 4.08 5.57
N LEU A 224 -9.58 3.94 6.76
CA LEU A 224 -9.46 2.75 7.61
C LEU A 224 -10.81 2.06 7.76
N ASP A 225 -10.83 0.74 7.51
CA ASP A 225 -12.02 -0.07 7.69
C ASP A 225 -12.22 -0.55 9.13
N LEU A 226 -12.29 0.41 10.05
CA LEU A 226 -12.41 0.14 11.48
C LEU A 226 -13.60 0.90 12.08
N PRO A 227 -14.51 0.22 12.80
CA PRO A 227 -15.63 0.88 13.48
C PRO A 227 -15.17 1.94 14.48
N ALA A 228 -14.05 1.72 15.17
CA ALA A 228 -13.48 2.69 16.11
C ALA A 228 -13.04 3.99 15.41
N TYR A 229 -12.34 3.86 14.28
CA TYR A 229 -11.92 5.01 13.47
C TYR A 229 -13.12 5.78 12.91
N ARG A 230 -14.08 5.07 12.32
CA ARG A 230 -15.29 5.70 11.77
C ARG A 230 -16.10 6.43 12.83
N ARG A 231 -16.18 5.89 14.06
CA ARG A 231 -16.85 6.56 15.19
C ARG A 231 -16.15 7.87 15.59
N LYS A 232 -14.83 7.85 15.74
CA LYS A 232 -14.02 9.04 16.04
C LYS A 232 -14.19 10.11 14.96
N LEU A 233 -14.12 9.72 13.70
CA LEU A 233 -14.27 10.67 12.60
C LEU A 233 -15.69 11.21 12.45
N ALA A 234 -16.71 10.38 12.70
CA ALA A 234 -18.10 10.85 12.76
C ALA A 234 -18.32 11.84 13.92
N SER A 235 -17.64 11.64 15.05
CA SER A 235 -17.65 12.58 16.18
C SER A 235 -17.01 13.92 15.79
N ALA A 236 -15.81 13.88 15.20
CA ALA A 236 -15.16 15.08 14.67
C ALA A 236 -16.01 15.80 13.61
N ARG A 237 -16.70 15.05 12.74
CA ARG A 237 -17.60 15.63 11.73
C ARG A 237 -18.78 16.37 12.35
N ARG A 238 -19.40 15.80 13.40
CA ARG A 238 -20.50 16.50 14.10
C ARG A 238 -20.07 17.85 14.70
N ARG A 239 -18.81 17.96 15.14
CA ARG A 239 -18.24 19.22 15.63
C ARG A 239 -18.00 20.23 14.52
N LEU A 240 -17.50 19.76 13.37
CA LEU A 240 -17.38 20.57 12.16
C LEU A 240 -18.75 21.08 11.68
N ASP A 241 -19.77 20.22 11.70
CA ASP A 241 -21.14 20.58 11.35
C ASP A 241 -21.73 21.61 12.34
N ALA A 242 -21.21 21.65 13.57
CA ALA A 242 -21.54 22.67 14.58
C ALA A 242 -20.72 23.98 14.45
N GLY A 243 -19.84 24.07 13.45
CA GLY A 243 -19.02 25.26 13.19
C GLY A 243 -17.67 25.31 13.91
N GLU A 244 -17.25 24.21 14.58
CA GLU A 244 -15.91 24.12 15.14
C GLU A 244 -14.84 24.01 14.03
N ALA A 245 -13.63 24.48 14.33
CA ALA A 245 -12.46 24.32 13.48
C ALA A 245 -12.07 22.83 13.32
N LEU A 246 -11.52 22.46 12.16
CA LEU A 246 -11.15 21.10 11.79
C LEU A 246 -10.04 20.53 12.66
N VAL A 247 -8.94 21.25 12.81
CA VAL A 247 -7.76 20.73 13.51
C VAL A 247 -8.08 20.46 14.98
N PRO A 248 -8.74 21.36 15.74
CA PRO A 248 -9.20 21.07 17.09
C PRO A 248 -10.19 19.89 17.14
N SER A 249 -11.15 19.82 16.20
CA SER A 249 -12.13 18.73 16.14
C SER A 249 -11.46 17.36 15.94
N LEU A 250 -10.46 17.27 15.06
CA LEU A 250 -9.68 16.06 14.83
C LEU A 250 -8.71 15.76 15.97
N ALA A 251 -8.11 16.78 16.58
CA ALA A 251 -7.20 16.65 17.72
C ALA A 251 -7.91 16.08 18.95
N ASN A 252 -9.15 16.51 19.21
CA ASN A 252 -9.98 16.04 20.31
C ASN A 252 -10.28 14.53 20.22
N GLU A 253 -10.43 14.00 19.01
CA GLU A 253 -10.68 12.58 18.77
C GLU A 253 -9.38 11.75 18.64
N ALA A 254 -8.22 12.39 18.85
CA ALA A 254 -6.89 11.81 18.64
C ALA A 254 -6.72 11.22 17.24
N LEU A 255 -7.30 11.88 16.23
CA LEU A 255 -7.10 11.56 14.82
C LEU A 255 -5.84 12.22 14.27
N LEU A 256 -5.50 13.43 14.72
CA LEU A 256 -4.17 14.00 14.52
C LEU A 256 -3.29 13.58 15.70
N MET A 257 -2.43 12.59 15.46
CA MET A 257 -1.74 11.90 16.53
C MET A 257 -0.53 12.68 17.04
N THR A 258 0.18 13.40 16.18
CA THR A 258 1.42 14.09 16.55
C THR A 258 1.15 15.47 17.14
N ALA A 259 1.71 15.77 18.32
CA ALA A 259 1.53 17.06 19.01
C ALA A 259 2.03 18.25 18.18
N SER A 260 3.26 18.16 17.64
CA SER A 260 3.84 19.18 16.76
C SER A 260 2.96 19.46 15.54
N SER A 261 2.35 18.44 14.94
CA SER A 261 1.46 18.62 13.78
C SER A 261 0.17 19.34 14.18
N ARG A 262 -0.40 19.01 15.35
CA ARG A 262 -1.62 19.66 15.86
C ARG A 262 -1.44 21.16 16.09
N GLU A 263 -0.37 21.56 16.76
CA GLU A 263 -0.10 22.97 17.08
C GLU A 263 0.11 23.79 15.81
N GLN A 264 0.95 23.30 14.88
CA GLN A 264 1.25 23.98 13.63
C GLN A 264 0.02 24.11 12.72
N LEU A 265 -0.76 23.03 12.58
CA LEU A 265 -1.95 23.03 11.74
C LEU A 265 -3.08 23.87 12.36
N ALA A 266 -3.23 23.89 13.69
CA ALA A 266 -4.24 24.71 14.35
C ALA A 266 -3.92 26.21 14.20
N ALA A 267 -2.65 26.59 14.34
CA ALA A 267 -2.21 27.95 14.09
C ALA A 267 -2.43 28.37 12.61
N ALA A 268 -2.15 27.45 11.68
CA ALA A 268 -2.39 27.69 10.26
C ALA A 268 -3.88 27.79 9.90
N GLU A 269 -4.72 26.99 10.53
CA GLU A 269 -6.18 27.04 10.38
C GLU A 269 -6.75 28.38 10.86
N ALA A 270 -6.33 28.84 12.04
CA ALA A 270 -6.72 30.17 12.56
C ALA A 270 -6.27 31.30 11.62
N ALA A 271 -5.15 31.12 10.93
CA ALA A 271 -4.64 32.05 9.93
C ALA A 271 -5.25 31.87 8.52
N GLY A 272 -6.18 30.95 8.32
CA GLY A 272 -6.81 30.67 7.03
C GLY A 272 -5.88 30.02 5.98
N ARG A 273 -4.71 29.50 6.40
CA ARG A 273 -3.66 28.92 5.55
C ARG A 273 -3.46 27.43 5.79
N LEU A 274 -4.56 26.74 6.10
CA LEU A 274 -4.55 25.30 6.37
C LEU A 274 -4.06 24.46 5.18
N PRO A 275 -4.49 24.70 3.93
CA PRO A 275 -4.05 23.91 2.78
C PRO A 275 -2.53 23.98 2.57
N GLU A 276 -1.93 25.17 2.69
CA GLU A 276 -0.50 25.40 2.54
C GLU A 276 0.30 24.70 3.65
N ALA A 277 -0.19 24.77 4.89
CA ALA A 277 0.45 24.11 6.03
C ALA A 277 0.40 22.58 5.91
N ILE A 278 -0.71 22.02 5.41
CA ILE A 278 -0.81 20.59 5.09
C ILE A 278 0.20 20.21 4.00
N GLY A 279 0.29 21.00 2.92
CA GLY A 279 1.23 20.77 1.82
C GLY A 279 2.68 20.73 2.29
N HIS A 280 3.13 21.77 3.00
CA HIS A 280 4.48 21.85 3.55
C HIS A 280 4.79 20.70 4.52
N ARG A 281 3.83 20.31 5.37
CA ARG A 281 4.03 19.21 6.32
C ARG A 281 4.21 17.86 5.62
N LEU A 282 3.43 17.60 4.56
CA LEU A 282 3.54 16.37 3.79
C LEU A 282 4.91 16.26 3.10
N GLU A 283 5.45 17.36 2.60
CA GLU A 283 6.79 17.37 1.99
C GLU A 283 7.89 17.04 3.01
N VAL A 284 7.84 17.65 4.20
CA VAL A 284 8.82 17.41 5.27
C VAL A 284 8.70 16.00 5.85
N GLU A 285 7.50 15.52 6.15
CA GLU A 285 7.30 14.20 6.75
C GLU A 285 7.53 13.05 5.76
N GLY A 286 7.21 13.26 4.48
CA GLY A 286 7.45 12.29 3.42
C GLY A 286 8.93 11.85 3.40
N ALA A 287 9.85 12.82 3.37
CA ALA A 287 11.28 12.54 3.37
C ALA A 287 11.76 11.76 4.61
N GLY A 288 11.19 12.03 5.78
CA GLY A 288 11.55 11.32 7.01
C GLY A 288 11.02 9.88 7.07
N LEU A 289 9.76 9.67 6.64
CA LEU A 289 9.16 8.33 6.58
C LEU A 289 9.87 7.43 5.56
N ASP A 290 10.33 8.04 4.48
CA ASP A 290 11.08 7.38 3.42
C ASP A 290 12.39 6.78 3.92
N LEU A 291 13.15 7.52 4.74
CA LEU A 291 14.37 7.02 5.39
C LEU A 291 14.10 5.85 6.33
N CYS A 292 13.02 5.93 7.14
CA CYS A 292 12.66 4.85 8.06
C CYS A 292 12.22 3.58 7.32
N LEU A 293 11.44 3.73 6.24
CA LEU A 293 11.07 2.60 5.39
C LEU A 293 12.32 1.99 4.78
N ASP A 294 13.20 2.78 4.18
CA ASP A 294 14.42 2.26 3.55
C ASP A 294 15.29 1.48 4.56
N ALA A 295 15.44 1.99 5.78
CA ALA A 295 16.13 1.29 6.86
C ALA A 295 15.43 -0.02 7.27
N PHE A 296 14.11 -0.04 7.41
CA PHE A 296 13.35 -1.25 7.71
C PHE A 296 13.56 -2.33 6.65
N TYR A 297 13.48 -1.95 5.37
CA TYR A 297 13.68 -2.85 4.25
C TYR A 297 15.12 -3.35 4.12
N GLU A 298 16.11 -2.60 4.60
CA GLU A 298 17.51 -3.04 4.67
C GLU A 298 17.77 -4.05 5.79
N TRP A 299 17.14 -3.86 6.96
CA TRP A 299 17.33 -4.73 8.12
C TRP A 299 16.48 -6.01 8.07
N LEU A 300 15.32 -5.97 7.41
CA LEU A 300 14.41 -7.11 7.34
C LEU A 300 15.10 -8.37 6.78
N PRO A 301 15.83 -8.33 5.64
CA PRO A 301 16.58 -9.48 5.16
C PRO A 301 17.64 -9.94 6.16
N ARG A 302 18.40 -9.02 6.76
CA ARG A 302 19.47 -9.34 7.74
C ARG A 302 18.94 -10.15 8.93
N ILE A 303 17.80 -9.75 9.47
CA ILE A 303 17.15 -10.48 10.57
C ILE A 303 16.67 -11.86 10.07
N TYR A 304 16.10 -11.93 8.86
CA TYR A 304 15.71 -13.19 8.24
C TYR A 304 16.92 -14.12 8.03
N TYR A 305 18.08 -13.61 7.59
CA TYR A 305 19.33 -14.37 7.47
C TYR A 305 19.74 -15.00 8.80
N LEU A 306 19.73 -14.23 9.89
CA LEU A 306 20.10 -14.73 11.22
C LEU A 306 19.14 -15.84 11.68
N ALA A 307 17.84 -15.67 11.46
CA ALA A 307 16.86 -16.69 11.78
C ALA A 307 17.07 -17.98 10.97
N VAL A 308 17.28 -17.85 9.66
CA VAL A 308 17.57 -18.98 8.76
C VAL A 308 18.86 -19.70 9.14
N LEU A 309 19.94 -18.96 9.43
CA LEU A 309 21.22 -19.53 9.84
C LEU A 309 21.07 -20.32 11.14
N SER A 310 20.33 -19.78 12.11
CA SER A 310 20.07 -20.47 13.39
C SER A 310 19.29 -21.77 13.18
N LEU A 311 18.33 -21.78 12.27
CA LEU A 311 17.54 -22.96 11.92
C LEU A 311 18.41 -24.01 11.21
N GLY A 312 19.28 -23.57 10.29
CA GLY A 312 20.24 -24.43 9.59
C GLY A 312 21.21 -25.11 10.55
N LEU A 313 21.83 -24.35 11.47
CA LEU A 313 22.70 -24.89 12.53
C LEU A 313 21.97 -25.90 13.42
N GLY A 314 20.73 -25.62 13.84
CA GLY A 314 19.93 -26.53 14.65
C GLY A 314 19.53 -27.83 13.92
N THR A 315 19.61 -27.87 12.59
CA THR A 315 19.40 -29.10 11.82
C THR A 315 20.68 -29.89 11.57
N LEU A 316 21.85 -29.33 11.87
CA LEU A 316 23.16 -29.95 11.62
C LEU A 316 23.73 -30.63 12.87
N ILE A 317 23.32 -30.17 14.06
CA ILE A 317 23.56 -30.79 15.38
C ILE A 317 22.50 -31.87 15.62
#